data_AF-A0AAU5Z418-F1
#
_entry.id   AF-A0AAU5Z418-F1
#
_cell.length_a   1.000
_cell.length_b   1.000
_cell.length_c   1.000
_cell.angle_alpha   90.00
_cell.angle_beta   90.00
_cell.angle_gamma   90.00
#
_symmetry.space_group_name_H-M   'P 1'
#
loop_
_entity.id
_entity.type
_entity.pdbx_description
1 polymer ?
#
loop_
_entity_poly.entity_id
_entity_poly.type
_entity_poly.pdbx_seq_one_letter_code
_entity_poly.pdbx_strand_id
1 'polypeptide(L)'
;MRQPWAESAGKRLDIIARIACLSAGLALLVAAIVALFVESDDAALIPVLAAGFLLVLTPAVVDRLRSRRAGYFEIHLIGQIAANARKSADALRRLGMDRELDAYATIYNELRGPELVVVRGEVLDRIVQRVANASVIEKFDKDEVKELFLHGSPIVRVLALGLIEGDLSLIDSSVLLDAIDRSLTGNEQYHALKLVRNGWGWLSPDERGRLLSVIEADPQIQRGPSRSALAQQIRELAQNSRIR
;
A
#
# COMPACT_ATOMS: atom_id res chain seq x y z
N MET A 1 19.84 35.94 12.25
CA MET A 1 18.62 36.15 13.06
C MET A 1 17.53 36.71 12.14
N ARG A 2 16.54 35.91 11.74
CA ARG A 2 15.38 36.39 10.95
C ARG A 2 14.31 36.92 11.92
N GLN A 3 13.78 38.12 11.64
CA GLN A 3 12.91 38.82 12.59
C GLN A 3 11.48 38.24 12.60
N PRO A 4 10.87 38.05 13.79
CA PRO A 4 9.61 37.30 13.97
C PRO A 4 8.35 37.94 13.37
N TRP A 5 8.39 39.21 12.94
CA TRP A 5 7.24 39.89 12.35
C TRP A 5 6.97 39.47 10.89
N ALA A 6 8.00 39.04 10.14
CA ALA A 6 7.86 38.62 8.74
C ALA A 6 7.06 37.31 8.60
N GLU A 7 7.16 36.39 9.57
CA GLU A 7 6.41 35.13 9.58
C GLU A 7 4.93 35.34 9.93
N SER A 8 4.61 36.34 10.75
CA SER A 8 3.23 36.68 11.12
C SER A 8 2.48 37.34 9.96
N ALA A 9 3.15 38.23 9.22
CA ALA A 9 2.57 38.90 8.05
C ALA A 9 2.19 37.91 6.92
N GLY A 10 3.04 36.91 6.66
CA GLY A 10 2.77 35.88 5.65
C GLY A 10 1.56 35.01 5.99
N LYS A 11 1.38 34.62 7.26
CA LYS A 11 0.22 33.82 7.70
C LYS A 11 -1.08 34.60 7.60
N ARG A 12 -1.08 35.89 7.94
CA ARG A 12 -2.28 36.74 7.85
C ARG A 12 -2.72 36.97 6.40
N LEU A 13 -1.77 37.21 5.50
CA LEU A 13 -2.07 37.38 4.07
C LEU A 13 -2.66 36.11 3.45
N ASP A 14 -2.18 34.93 3.84
CA ASP A 14 -2.69 33.65 3.36
C ASP A 14 -4.13 33.38 3.83
N ILE A 15 -4.44 33.69 5.09
CA ILE A 15 -5.80 33.58 5.65
C ILE A 15 -6.76 34.54 4.93
N ILE A 16 -6.35 35.79 4.71
CA ILE A 16 -7.17 36.79 4.02
C ILE A 16 -7.44 36.38 2.56
N ALA A 17 -6.42 35.89 1.84
CA ALA A 17 -6.56 35.42 0.47
C ALA A 17 -7.52 34.22 0.34
N ARG A 18 -7.51 33.31 1.32
CA ARG A 18 -8.43 32.16 1.37
C ARG A 18 -9.88 32.58 1.62
N ILE A 19 -10.10 33.46 2.59
CA ILE A 19 -11.43 33.99 2.90
C ILE A 19 -11.98 34.73 1.68
N ALA A 20 -11.15 35.52 1.00
CA ALA A 20 -11.52 36.22 -0.24
C ALA A 20 -11.85 35.25 -1.40
N CYS A 21 -11.07 34.18 -1.59
CA CYS A 21 -11.38 33.18 -2.64
C CYS A 21 -12.67 32.41 -2.35
N LEU A 22 -12.90 32.02 -1.09
CA LEU A 22 -14.11 31.29 -0.69
C LEU A 22 -15.35 32.17 -0.81
N SER A 23 -15.28 33.43 -0.37
CA SER A 23 -16.40 34.35 -0.47
C SER A 23 -16.71 34.70 -1.93
N ALA A 24 -15.69 34.94 -2.76
CA ALA A 24 -15.88 35.20 -4.20
C ALA A 24 -16.45 33.98 -4.94
N GLY A 25 -15.93 32.77 -4.67
CA GLY A 25 -16.43 31.53 -5.26
C GLY A 25 -17.88 31.24 -4.87
N LEU A 26 -18.24 31.44 -3.59
CA LEU A 26 -19.61 31.27 -3.11
C LEU A 26 -20.56 32.31 -3.73
N ALA A 27 -20.15 33.57 -3.83
CA ALA A 27 -20.95 34.61 -4.46
C ALA A 27 -21.24 34.30 -5.94
N LEU A 28 -20.26 33.78 -6.67
CA LEU A 28 -20.43 33.34 -8.07
C LEU A 28 -21.39 32.16 -8.20
N LEU A 29 -21.32 31.18 -7.29
CA LEU A 29 -22.26 30.05 -7.28
C LEU A 29 -23.69 30.49 -6.97
N VAL A 30 -23.87 31.38 -5.99
CA VAL A 30 -25.20 31.93 -5.65
C VAL A 30 -25.75 32.75 -6.81
N ALA A 31 -24.94 33.59 -7.45
CA ALA A 31 -25.35 34.37 -8.62
C ALA A 31 -25.75 33.48 -9.81
N ALA A 32 -25.00 32.40 -10.07
CA ALA A 32 -25.33 31.44 -11.13
C ALA A 32 -26.61 30.65 -10.82
N ILE A 33 -26.82 30.25 -9.56
CA ILE A 33 -28.06 29.59 -9.13
C ILE A 33 -29.25 30.54 -9.32
N VAL A 34 -29.13 31.81 -8.93
CA VAL A 34 -30.20 32.81 -9.12
C VAL A 34 -30.48 33.04 -10.60
N ALA A 35 -29.44 33.10 -11.44
CA ALA A 35 -29.60 33.30 -12.89
C ALA A 35 -30.31 32.14 -13.60
N LEU A 36 -30.21 30.90 -13.08
CA LEU A 36 -30.99 29.75 -13.57
C LEU A 36 -32.51 29.93 -13.38
N PHE A 37 -32.94 30.78 -12.44
CA PHE A 37 -34.35 31.08 -12.18
C PHE A 37 -34.86 32.33 -12.91
N VAL A 38 -34.01 33.01 -13.70
CA VAL A 38 -34.34 34.29 -14.35
C VAL A 38 -34.29 34.18 -15.89
N GLU A 39 -34.53 32.99 -16.46
CA GLU A 39 -34.50 32.74 -17.93
C GLU A 39 -33.29 33.35 -18.64
N SER A 40 -32.09 33.09 -18.10
CA SER A 40 -30.82 33.54 -18.68
C SER A 40 -30.26 32.51 -19.67
N ASP A 41 -29.48 32.97 -20.64
CA ASP A 41 -28.92 32.15 -21.73
C ASP A 41 -27.96 31.06 -21.20
N ASP A 42 -28.35 29.78 -21.34
CA ASP A 42 -27.70 28.61 -20.72
C ASP A 42 -26.21 28.49 -21.07
N ALA A 43 -25.82 28.98 -22.25
CA ALA A 43 -24.43 28.93 -22.73
C ALA A 43 -23.46 29.79 -21.90
N ALA A 44 -23.95 30.85 -21.24
CA ALA A 44 -23.11 31.74 -20.42
C ALA A 44 -22.98 31.25 -18.97
N LEU A 45 -23.87 30.38 -18.50
CA LEU A 45 -23.93 29.92 -17.10
C LEU A 45 -22.93 28.81 -16.80
N ILE A 46 -22.68 27.92 -17.77
CA ILE A 46 -21.74 26.80 -17.66
C ILE A 46 -20.31 27.24 -17.27
N PRO A 47 -19.67 28.21 -17.95
CA PRO A 47 -18.31 28.64 -17.56
C PRO A 47 -18.27 29.36 -16.21
N VAL A 48 -19.34 30.07 -15.82
CA VAL A 48 -19.42 30.77 -14.53
C VAL A 48 -19.55 29.78 -13.37
N LEU A 49 -20.37 28.73 -13.54
CA LEU A 49 -20.49 27.64 -12.58
C LEU A 49 -19.18 26.86 -12.44
N ALA A 50 -18.52 26.56 -13.56
CA ALA A 50 -17.22 25.90 -13.57
C ALA A 50 -16.15 26.73 -12.84
N ALA A 51 -16.09 28.04 -13.10
CA ALA A 51 -15.14 28.94 -12.44
C ALA A 51 -15.42 29.09 -10.93
N GLY A 52 -16.69 29.24 -10.54
CA GLY A 52 -17.10 29.31 -9.13
C GLY A 52 -16.77 28.03 -8.37
N PHE A 53 -17.05 26.87 -8.96
CA PHE A 53 -16.71 25.58 -8.39
C PHE A 53 -15.19 25.38 -8.24
N LEU A 54 -14.42 25.75 -9.27
CA LEU A 54 -12.95 25.67 -9.24
C LEU A 54 -12.37 26.56 -8.13
N LEU A 55 -12.90 27.77 -7.95
CA LEU A 55 -12.48 28.70 -6.90
C LEU A 55 -12.78 28.17 -5.48
N VAL A 56 -13.93 27.52 -5.29
CA VAL A 56 -14.28 26.89 -4.00
C VAL A 56 -13.39 25.67 -3.70
N LEU A 57 -13.01 24.90 -4.72
CA LEU A 57 -12.15 23.73 -4.56
C LEU A 57 -10.67 24.08 -4.33
N THR A 58 -10.22 25.25 -4.80
CA THR A 58 -8.79 25.62 -4.76
C THR A 58 -8.20 25.63 -3.35
N PRO A 59 -8.84 26.23 -2.32
CA PRO A 59 -8.35 26.19 -0.95
C PRO A 59 -8.24 24.77 -0.37
N ALA A 60 -9.19 23.88 -0.69
CA ALA A 60 -9.17 22.50 -0.23
C ALA A 60 -8.03 21.68 -0.87
N VAL A 61 -7.77 21.91 -2.16
CA VAL A 61 -6.64 21.29 -2.87
C VAL A 61 -5.31 21.85 -2.36
N VAL A 62 -5.22 23.17 -2.16
CA VAL A 62 -4.01 23.82 -1.64
C VAL A 62 -3.74 23.41 -0.19
N ASP A 63 -4.76 23.25 0.65
CA ASP A 63 -4.62 22.73 2.00
C ASP A 63 -4.23 21.26 2.03
N ARG A 64 -4.73 20.45 1.08
CA ARG A 64 -4.29 19.06 0.89
C ARG A 64 -2.85 18.97 0.37
N LEU A 65 -2.40 19.94 -0.44
CA LEU A 65 -1.02 20.00 -0.94
C LEU A 65 -0.05 20.59 0.11
N ARG A 66 -0.51 21.52 0.96
CA ARG A 66 0.30 22.09 2.05
C ARG A 66 0.33 21.20 3.29
N SER A 67 -0.75 20.49 3.62
CA SER A 67 -0.72 19.44 4.66
C SER A 67 0.21 18.29 4.26
N ARG A 68 0.30 17.97 2.96
CA ARG A 68 1.29 17.04 2.39
C ARG A 68 2.75 17.51 2.49
N ARG A 69 3.02 18.81 2.64
CA ARG A 69 4.39 19.34 2.82
C ARG A 69 4.79 19.51 4.29
N ALA A 70 3.84 19.46 5.23
CA ALA A 70 4.08 19.82 6.63
C ALA A 70 3.80 18.71 7.65
N GLY A 71 3.37 17.51 7.23
CA GLY A 71 3.04 16.43 8.17
C GLY A 71 3.36 15.03 7.66
N TYR A 72 4.55 14.55 8.02
CA TYR A 72 4.91 13.15 8.27
C TYR A 72 4.80 12.07 7.16
N PHE A 73 5.96 11.44 6.92
CA PHE A 73 6.22 10.18 6.19
C PHE A 73 6.30 10.24 4.65
N GLU A 74 7.39 10.83 4.12
CA GLU A 74 8.02 10.25 2.92
C GLU A 74 8.51 8.83 3.29
N ILE A 75 7.65 7.83 3.14
CA ILE A 75 8.08 6.43 3.19
C ILE A 75 8.79 6.16 1.86
N HIS A 76 10.10 6.37 1.86
CA HIS A 76 10.95 5.79 0.84
C HIS A 76 11.00 4.29 1.11
N LEU A 77 10.08 3.54 0.51
CA LEU A 77 10.00 2.09 0.67
C LEU A 77 11.30 1.45 0.17
N ILE A 78 11.84 1.94 -0.95
CA ILE A 78 13.16 1.55 -1.42
C ILE A 78 14.27 1.97 -0.44
N GLY A 79 14.12 3.09 0.27
CA GLY A 79 15.06 3.49 1.31
C GLY A 79 15.08 2.52 2.50
N GLN A 80 13.90 2.04 2.91
CA GLN A 80 13.76 0.99 3.93
C GLN A 80 14.34 -0.35 3.45
N ILE A 81 14.07 -0.73 2.20
CA ILE A 81 14.63 -1.94 1.59
C ILE A 81 16.16 -1.83 1.53
N ALA A 82 16.70 -0.68 1.11
CA ALA A 82 18.15 -0.46 0.98
C ALA A 82 18.89 -0.50 2.33
N ALA A 83 18.21 -0.25 3.44
CA ALA A 83 18.81 -0.32 4.78
C ALA A 83 19.15 -1.77 5.17
N ASN A 84 18.36 -2.74 4.73
CA ASN A 84 18.48 -4.15 5.15
C ASN A 84 18.87 -5.10 4.00
N ALA A 85 18.67 -4.68 2.74
CA ALA A 85 18.92 -5.48 1.55
C ALA A 85 19.30 -4.60 0.36
N ARG A 86 20.57 -4.21 0.33
CA ARG A 86 21.07 -3.23 -0.64
C ARG A 86 21.01 -3.75 -2.07
N LYS A 87 21.39 -5.02 -2.33
CA LYS A 87 21.37 -5.55 -3.70
C LYS A 87 19.95 -5.68 -4.23
N SER A 88 19.01 -6.07 -3.38
CA SER A 88 17.59 -6.18 -3.69
C SER A 88 16.98 -4.80 -3.98
N ALA A 89 17.33 -3.78 -3.19
CA ALA A 89 16.95 -2.40 -3.48
C ALA A 89 17.51 -1.91 -4.83
N ASP A 90 18.77 -2.22 -5.12
CA ASP A 90 19.40 -1.84 -6.39
C ASP A 90 18.80 -2.60 -7.57
N ALA A 91 18.41 -3.87 -7.41
CA ALA A 91 17.70 -4.64 -8.43
C ALA A 91 16.30 -4.05 -8.72
N LEU A 92 15.53 -3.74 -7.68
CA LEU A 92 14.22 -3.09 -7.84
C LEU A 92 14.33 -1.71 -8.49
N ARG A 93 15.38 -0.94 -8.17
CA ARG A 93 15.69 0.33 -8.85
C ARG A 93 16.03 0.14 -10.33
N ARG A 94 16.85 -0.84 -10.68
CA ARG A 94 17.18 -1.16 -12.09
C ARG A 94 15.94 -1.52 -12.90
N LEU A 95 14.96 -2.15 -12.26
CA LEU A 95 13.66 -2.48 -12.85
C LEU A 95 12.68 -1.28 -12.89
N GLY A 96 13.10 -0.08 -12.47
CA GLY A 96 12.29 1.13 -12.50
C GLY A 96 11.14 1.13 -11.47
N MET A 97 11.26 0.34 -10.40
CA MET A 97 10.19 0.15 -9.42
C MET A 97 10.23 1.16 -8.25
N ASP A 98 11.15 2.12 -8.27
CA ASP A 98 11.33 3.10 -7.18
C ASP A 98 10.09 3.94 -6.93
N ARG A 99 9.61 4.63 -7.96
CA ARG A 99 8.45 5.52 -7.86
C ARG A 99 7.15 4.74 -7.70
N GLU A 100 7.06 3.56 -8.29
CA GLU A 100 5.88 2.70 -8.19
C GLU A 100 5.68 2.20 -6.76
N LEU A 101 6.72 1.63 -6.15
CA LEU A 101 6.67 1.10 -4.79
C LEU A 101 6.38 2.21 -3.77
N ASP A 102 7.00 3.38 -3.92
CA ASP A 102 6.75 4.52 -3.04
C ASP A 102 5.32 5.09 -3.20
N ALA A 103 4.80 5.13 -4.43
CA ALA A 103 3.41 5.52 -4.70
C ALA A 103 2.43 4.52 -4.07
N TYR A 104 2.68 3.22 -4.19
CA TYR A 104 1.85 2.20 -3.57
C TYR A 104 1.89 2.24 -2.05
N ALA A 105 3.07 2.43 -1.45
CA ALA A 105 3.21 2.60 -0.01
C ALA A 105 2.45 3.83 0.48
N THR A 106 2.49 4.93 -0.27
CA THR A 106 1.72 6.14 0.03
C THR A 106 0.23 5.86 -0.02
N ILE A 107 -0.27 5.26 -1.12
CA ILE A 107 -1.70 4.92 -1.26
C ILE A 107 -2.15 4.01 -0.11
N TYR A 108 -1.40 2.95 0.18
CA TYR A 108 -1.73 2.03 1.28
C TYR A 108 -1.85 2.74 2.63
N ASN A 109 -0.94 3.68 2.93
CA ASN A 109 -0.95 4.42 4.19
C ASN A 109 -2.08 5.44 4.30
N GLU A 110 -2.59 5.95 3.18
CA GLU A 110 -3.72 6.86 3.14
C GLU A 110 -5.07 6.10 3.26
N LEU A 111 -5.13 4.84 2.79
CA LEU A 111 -6.33 3.99 2.85
C LEU A 111 -6.53 3.36 4.26
N ARG A 112 -6.77 4.18 5.30
CA ARG A 112 -6.94 3.69 6.68
C ARG A 112 -8.39 3.43 7.11
N GLY A 113 -9.37 3.89 6.34
CA GLY A 113 -10.79 3.69 6.65
C GLY A 113 -11.20 2.21 6.60
N PRO A 114 -12.03 1.71 7.53
CA PRO A 114 -12.56 0.34 7.48
C PRO A 114 -13.32 0.04 6.17
N GLU A 115 -13.94 1.04 5.56
CA GLU A 115 -14.61 0.99 4.26
C GLU A 115 -13.64 0.78 3.09
N LEU A 116 -12.34 1.02 3.28
CA LEU A 116 -11.30 0.93 2.25
C LEU A 116 -10.47 -0.36 2.35
N VAL A 117 -10.82 -1.29 3.25
CA VAL A 117 -10.08 -2.53 3.48
C VAL A 117 -9.94 -3.36 2.20
N VAL A 118 -10.99 -3.46 1.39
CA VAL A 118 -10.99 -4.19 0.11
C VAL A 118 -10.01 -3.55 -0.88
N VAL A 119 -10.11 -2.24 -1.07
CA VAL A 119 -9.24 -1.47 -1.98
C VAL A 119 -7.77 -1.56 -1.55
N ARG A 120 -7.53 -1.51 -0.23
CA ARG A 120 -6.19 -1.67 0.33
C ARG A 120 -5.61 -3.06 0.06
N GLY A 121 -6.45 -4.10 0.13
CA GLY A 121 -6.09 -5.46 -0.28
C GLY A 121 -5.69 -5.53 -1.76
N GLU A 122 -6.51 -4.97 -2.65
CA GLU A 122 -6.21 -4.96 -4.09
C GLU A 122 -4.92 -4.21 -4.45
N VAL A 123 -4.64 -3.09 -3.77
CA VAL A 123 -3.38 -2.35 -3.94
C VAL A 123 -2.18 -3.18 -3.49
N LEU A 124 -2.30 -3.89 -2.37
CA LEU A 124 -1.27 -4.83 -1.91
C LEU A 124 -1.09 -6.01 -2.87
N ASP A 125 -2.16 -6.56 -3.42
CA ASP A 125 -2.05 -7.70 -4.34
C ASP A 125 -1.35 -7.28 -5.64
N ARG A 126 -1.62 -6.07 -6.14
CA ARG A 126 -0.95 -5.52 -7.33
C ARG A 126 0.54 -5.29 -7.10
N ILE A 127 0.93 -4.73 -5.94
CA ILE A 127 2.35 -4.51 -5.64
C ILE A 127 3.08 -5.85 -5.46
N VAL A 128 2.44 -6.84 -4.81
CA VAL A 128 2.99 -8.20 -4.68
C VAL A 128 3.20 -8.83 -6.06
N GLN A 129 2.21 -8.77 -6.95
CA GLN A 129 2.32 -9.33 -8.29
C GLN A 129 3.44 -8.67 -9.11
N ARG A 130 3.61 -7.34 -8.97
CA ARG A 130 4.69 -6.60 -9.63
C ARG A 130 6.06 -7.04 -9.13
N VAL A 131 6.22 -7.21 -7.82
CA VAL A 131 7.46 -7.68 -7.20
C VAL A 131 7.75 -9.15 -7.51
N ALA A 132 6.71 -9.99 -7.62
CA ALA A 132 6.86 -11.36 -8.09
C ALA A 132 7.41 -11.39 -9.53
N ASN A 133 6.84 -10.57 -10.43
CA ASN A 133 7.33 -10.48 -11.80
C ASN A 133 8.80 -10.00 -11.86
N ALA A 134 9.21 -9.12 -10.95
CA ALA A 134 10.61 -8.69 -10.83
C ALA A 134 11.55 -9.85 -10.50
N SER A 135 11.14 -10.78 -9.62
CA SER A 135 11.95 -11.94 -9.22
C SER A 135 12.08 -13.02 -10.30
N VAL A 136 11.20 -12.98 -11.30
CA VAL A 136 11.35 -13.81 -12.50
C VAL A 136 12.47 -13.27 -13.40
N ILE A 137 12.68 -11.96 -13.42
CA ILE A 137 13.61 -11.27 -14.33
C ILE A 137 15.00 -11.14 -13.69
N GLU A 138 15.05 -10.73 -12.42
CA GLU A 138 16.28 -10.52 -11.66
C GLU A 138 16.44 -11.61 -10.59
N LYS A 139 17.69 -12.06 -10.39
CA LYS A 139 18.00 -13.00 -9.31
C LYS A 139 18.25 -12.24 -8.02
N PHE A 140 17.33 -12.41 -7.06
CA PHE A 140 17.46 -11.87 -5.72
C PHE A 140 18.27 -12.81 -4.82
N ASP A 141 18.92 -12.22 -3.83
CA ASP A 141 19.69 -12.96 -2.83
C ASP A 141 18.75 -13.46 -1.72
N LYS A 142 18.80 -14.75 -1.43
CA LYS A 142 17.89 -15.38 -0.47
C LYS A 142 18.03 -14.80 0.94
N ASP A 143 19.25 -14.52 1.37
CA ASP A 143 19.51 -13.99 2.70
C ASP A 143 19.03 -12.54 2.79
N GLU A 144 19.22 -11.74 1.74
CA GLU A 144 18.65 -10.39 1.69
C GLU A 144 17.12 -10.38 1.72
N VAL A 145 16.46 -11.29 1.00
CA VAL A 145 14.99 -11.39 1.02
C VAL A 145 14.48 -11.78 2.40
N LYS A 146 15.21 -12.64 3.11
CA LYS A 146 14.94 -12.97 4.51
C LYS A 146 15.11 -11.76 5.42
N GLU A 147 16.19 -10.99 5.27
CA GLU A 147 16.43 -9.78 6.05
C GLU A 147 15.35 -8.70 5.81
N LEU A 148 14.87 -8.56 4.57
CA LEU A 148 13.73 -7.71 4.25
C LEU A 148 12.48 -8.11 5.02
N PHE A 149 12.24 -9.41 5.16
CA PHE A 149 11.10 -9.90 5.90
C PHE A 149 11.27 -9.69 7.42
N LEU A 150 12.42 -10.04 7.99
CA LEU A 150 12.62 -9.97 9.44
C LEU A 150 12.61 -8.52 9.98
N HIS A 151 13.19 -7.58 9.22
CA HIS A 151 13.38 -6.19 9.66
C HIS A 151 12.48 -5.19 8.92
N GLY A 152 11.65 -5.67 8.00
CA GLY A 152 10.77 -4.85 7.18
C GLY A 152 9.54 -4.35 7.94
N SER A 153 9.02 -3.20 7.52
CA SER A 153 7.66 -2.78 7.86
C SER A 153 6.63 -3.79 7.30
N PRO A 154 5.35 -3.77 7.75
CA PRO A 154 4.34 -4.71 7.26
C PRO A 154 4.22 -4.78 5.73
N ILE A 155 4.39 -3.64 5.04
CA ILE A 155 4.40 -3.60 3.56
C ILE A 155 5.64 -4.30 3.02
N VAL A 156 6.83 -4.02 3.57
CA VAL A 156 8.09 -4.63 3.12
C VAL A 156 8.10 -6.15 3.34
N ARG A 157 7.50 -6.62 4.45
CA ARG A 157 7.30 -8.06 4.70
C ARG A 157 6.48 -8.72 3.60
N VAL A 158 5.35 -8.12 3.24
CA VAL A 158 4.50 -8.60 2.15
C VAL A 158 5.23 -8.55 0.80
N LEU A 159 6.08 -7.54 0.57
CA LEU A 159 6.93 -7.50 -0.63
C LEU A 159 7.97 -8.62 -0.67
N ALA A 160 8.62 -8.93 0.46
CA ALA A 160 9.54 -10.04 0.54
C ALA A 160 8.84 -11.37 0.19
N LEU A 161 7.61 -11.57 0.68
CA LEU A 161 6.79 -12.72 0.25
C LEU A 161 6.49 -12.68 -1.26
N GLY A 162 6.23 -11.50 -1.82
CA GLY A 162 6.08 -11.33 -3.27
C GLY A 162 7.32 -11.70 -4.08
N LEU A 163 8.53 -11.40 -3.59
CA LEU A 163 9.77 -11.84 -4.22
C LEU A 163 9.85 -13.38 -4.25
N ILE A 164 9.54 -14.02 -3.11
CA ILE A 164 9.50 -15.49 -3.00
C ILE A 164 8.41 -16.09 -3.91
N GLU A 165 7.28 -15.40 -4.12
CA GLU A 165 6.23 -15.87 -5.05
C GLU A 165 6.71 -15.91 -6.50
N GLY A 166 7.60 -14.99 -6.88
CA GLY A 166 8.20 -14.96 -8.22
C GLY A 166 9.31 -15.99 -8.41
N ASP A 167 10.07 -16.30 -7.35
CA ASP A 167 11.14 -17.30 -7.38
C ASP A 167 11.12 -18.18 -6.11
N LEU A 168 10.53 -19.39 -6.23
CA LEU A 168 10.39 -20.32 -5.11
C LEU A 168 11.74 -20.84 -4.58
N SER A 169 12.86 -20.65 -5.29
CA SER A 169 14.19 -20.99 -4.75
C SER A 169 14.57 -20.09 -3.56
N LEU A 170 13.91 -18.94 -3.41
CA LEU A 170 14.05 -18.01 -2.28
C LEU A 170 13.31 -18.48 -1.02
N ILE A 171 12.53 -19.57 -1.07
CA ILE A 171 11.78 -20.06 0.09
C ILE A 171 12.73 -20.33 1.27
N ASP A 172 12.45 -19.69 2.39
CA ASP A 172 13.01 -20.00 3.70
C ASP A 172 11.86 -20.37 4.64
N SER A 173 11.94 -21.56 5.25
CA SER A 173 10.87 -22.08 6.11
C SER A 173 10.68 -21.26 7.39
N SER A 174 11.73 -20.60 7.90
CA SER A 174 11.63 -19.72 9.06
C SER A 174 10.85 -18.44 8.72
N VAL A 175 10.99 -17.92 7.50
CA VAL A 175 10.18 -16.81 7.00
C VAL A 175 8.71 -17.21 6.91
N LEU A 176 8.41 -18.37 6.32
CA LEU A 176 7.02 -18.85 6.19
C LEU A 176 6.38 -19.14 7.55
N LEU A 177 7.13 -19.70 8.50
CA LEU A 177 6.65 -19.95 9.86
C LEU A 177 6.31 -18.63 10.57
N ASP A 178 7.22 -17.66 10.56
CA ASP A 178 6.99 -16.36 11.19
C ASP A 178 5.83 -15.60 10.52
N ALA A 179 5.71 -15.66 9.20
CA ALA A 179 4.62 -15.04 8.45
C ALA A 179 3.23 -15.64 8.72
N ILE A 180 3.17 -16.87 9.26
CA ILE A 180 1.90 -17.53 9.62
C ILE A 180 1.63 -17.36 11.12
N ASP A 181 2.61 -17.66 11.98
CA ASP A 181 2.48 -17.64 13.45
C ASP A 181 2.42 -16.21 14.01
N ARG A 182 3.20 -15.30 13.44
CA ARG A 182 3.40 -13.93 13.94
C ARG A 182 3.07 -12.88 12.87
N SER A 183 2.11 -13.20 12.00
CA SER A 183 1.69 -12.32 10.93
C SER A 183 1.27 -10.94 11.47
N LEU A 184 1.75 -9.87 10.85
CA LEU A 184 1.34 -8.50 11.23
C LEU A 184 0.01 -8.12 10.59
N THR A 185 -0.35 -8.78 9.48
CA THR A 185 -1.58 -8.51 8.72
C THR A 185 -2.18 -9.80 8.17
N GLY A 186 -3.50 -9.77 7.90
CA GLY A 186 -4.17 -10.87 7.22
C GLY A 186 -3.66 -11.14 5.79
N ASN A 187 -3.19 -10.10 5.08
CA ASN A 187 -2.58 -10.25 3.76
C ASN A 187 -1.23 -10.97 3.83
N GLU A 188 -0.39 -10.63 4.80
CA GLU A 188 0.87 -11.34 5.05
C GLU A 188 0.63 -12.84 5.27
N GLN A 189 -0.31 -13.17 6.17
CA GLN A 189 -0.68 -14.56 6.41
C GLN A 189 -1.25 -15.26 5.17
N TYR A 190 -2.06 -14.56 4.38
CA TYR A 190 -2.60 -15.08 3.12
C TYR A 190 -1.50 -15.42 2.10
N HIS A 191 -0.55 -14.51 1.88
CA HIS A 191 0.57 -14.74 0.95
C HIS A 191 1.51 -15.85 1.47
N ALA A 192 1.75 -15.92 2.77
CA ALA A 192 2.52 -17.02 3.36
C ALA A 192 1.87 -18.38 3.14
N LEU A 193 0.55 -18.50 3.36
CA LEU A 193 -0.20 -19.74 3.05
C LEU A 193 -0.14 -20.09 1.56
N LYS A 194 -0.26 -19.10 0.68
CA LYS A 194 -0.14 -19.28 -0.78
C LYS A 194 1.24 -19.82 -1.15
N LEU A 195 2.30 -19.31 -0.52
CA LEU A 195 3.67 -19.78 -0.69
C LEU A 195 3.88 -21.20 -0.15
N VAL A 196 3.34 -21.55 1.02
CA VAL A 196 3.41 -22.92 1.54
C VAL A 196 2.77 -23.91 0.57
N ARG A 197 1.59 -23.57 0.03
CA ARG A 197 0.91 -24.41 -0.96
C ARG A 197 1.74 -24.57 -2.24
N ASN A 198 2.19 -23.47 -2.83
CA ASN A 198 2.91 -23.49 -4.12
C ASN A 198 4.32 -24.09 -3.98
N GLY A 199 4.95 -23.85 -2.83
CA GLY A 199 6.30 -24.27 -2.48
C GLY A 199 6.36 -25.60 -1.73
N TRP A 200 5.25 -26.34 -1.59
CA TRP A 200 5.19 -27.54 -0.75
C TRP A 200 6.32 -28.52 -1.07
N GLY A 201 6.58 -28.75 -2.36
CA GLY A 201 7.65 -29.63 -2.85
C GLY A 201 9.07 -29.20 -2.46
N TRP A 202 9.30 -27.92 -2.20
CA TRP A 202 10.61 -27.35 -1.84
C TRP A 202 10.95 -27.48 -0.35
N LEU A 203 9.94 -27.77 0.49
CA LEU A 203 10.09 -27.89 1.94
C LEU A 203 10.43 -29.33 2.33
N SER A 204 11.31 -29.49 3.32
CA SER A 204 11.59 -30.79 3.94
C SER A 204 10.38 -31.33 4.72
N PRO A 205 10.30 -32.65 4.99
CA PRO A 205 9.23 -33.23 5.80
C PRO A 205 9.05 -32.55 7.17
N ASP A 206 10.15 -32.21 7.84
CA ASP A 206 10.12 -31.57 9.17
C ASP A 206 9.61 -30.12 9.09
N GLU A 207 9.95 -29.38 8.04
CA GLU A 207 9.43 -28.04 7.79
C GLU A 207 7.93 -28.06 7.48
N ARG A 208 7.50 -29.01 6.64
CA ARG A 208 6.07 -29.24 6.34
C ARG A 208 5.28 -29.56 7.60
N GLY A 209 5.82 -30.41 8.48
CA GLY A 209 5.20 -30.76 9.75
C GLY A 209 5.03 -29.55 10.67
N ARG A 210 6.07 -28.72 10.80
CA ARG A 210 6.01 -27.48 11.61
C ARG A 210 5.00 -26.47 11.04
N LEU A 211 5.03 -26.23 9.73
CA LEU A 211 4.09 -25.32 9.07
C LEU A 211 2.65 -25.80 9.23
N LEU A 212 2.38 -27.08 9.02
CA LEU A 212 1.05 -27.64 9.19
C LEU A 212 0.54 -27.47 10.63
N SER A 213 1.40 -27.73 11.63
CA SER A 213 1.06 -27.54 13.03
C SER A 213 0.66 -26.10 13.36
N VAL A 214 1.38 -25.10 12.84
CA VAL A 214 1.04 -23.68 13.06
C VAL A 214 -0.26 -23.30 12.33
N ILE A 215 -0.45 -23.79 11.10
CA ILE A 215 -1.67 -23.53 10.32
C ILE A 215 -2.91 -24.10 11.01
N GLU A 216 -2.81 -25.28 11.60
CA GLU A 216 -3.92 -25.94 12.30
C GLU A 216 -4.23 -25.29 13.66
N ALA A 217 -3.22 -24.75 14.33
CA ALA A 217 -3.36 -24.11 15.63
C ALA A 217 -3.98 -22.70 15.57
N ASP A 218 -3.91 -21.99 14.45
CA ASP A 218 -4.40 -20.62 14.35
C ASP A 218 -5.90 -20.52 13.99
N PRO A 219 -6.77 -20.07 14.93
CA PRO A 219 -8.19 -19.90 14.66
C PRO A 219 -8.50 -18.74 13.68
N GLN A 220 -7.61 -17.77 13.51
CA GLN A 220 -7.81 -16.64 12.58
C GLN A 220 -7.75 -17.06 11.12
N ILE A 221 -6.99 -18.10 10.80
CA ILE A 221 -6.95 -18.72 9.47
C ILE A 221 -8.33 -19.26 9.12
N GLN A 222 -9.00 -19.91 10.06
CA GLN A 222 -10.33 -20.50 9.84
C GLN A 222 -11.43 -19.44 9.65
N ARG A 223 -11.28 -18.25 10.25
CA ARG A 223 -12.24 -17.14 10.15
C ARG A 223 -12.18 -16.39 8.82
N GLY A 224 -11.08 -16.49 8.06
CA GLY A 224 -10.94 -15.84 6.76
C GLY A 224 -11.23 -16.80 5.61
N PRO A 225 -12.24 -16.56 4.75
CA PRO A 225 -12.63 -17.54 3.71
C PRO A 225 -11.49 -17.87 2.73
N SER A 226 -10.68 -16.89 2.34
CA SER A 226 -9.54 -17.13 1.45
C SER A 226 -8.39 -17.87 2.13
N ARG A 227 -8.17 -17.63 3.44
CA ARG A 227 -7.11 -18.27 4.23
C ARG A 227 -7.49 -19.71 4.59
N SER A 228 -8.74 -19.95 4.95
CA SER A 228 -9.26 -21.29 5.25
C SER A 228 -9.22 -22.20 4.01
N ALA A 229 -9.54 -21.66 2.83
CA ALA A 229 -9.42 -22.39 1.57
C ALA A 229 -7.96 -22.80 1.26
N LEU A 230 -6.98 -21.92 1.49
CA LEU A 230 -5.56 -22.27 1.32
C LEU A 230 -5.09 -23.32 2.34
N ALA A 231 -5.50 -23.19 3.61
CA ALA A 231 -5.17 -24.17 4.64
C ALA A 231 -5.73 -25.56 4.33
N GLN A 232 -6.94 -25.62 3.76
CA GLN A 232 -7.55 -26.88 3.30
C GLN A 232 -6.72 -27.51 2.17
N GLN A 233 -6.32 -26.73 1.17
CA GLN A 233 -5.47 -27.21 0.07
C GLN A 233 -4.12 -27.75 0.57
N ILE A 234 -3.51 -27.08 1.56
CA ILE A 234 -2.25 -27.55 2.17
C ILE A 234 -2.45 -28.89 2.91
N ARG A 235 -3.57 -29.06 3.63
CA ARG A 235 -3.91 -30.33 4.28
C ARG A 235 -4.05 -31.47 3.28
N GLU A 236 -4.67 -31.24 2.14
CA GLU A 236 -4.81 -32.22 1.06
C GLU A 236 -3.44 -32.60 0.47
N LEU A 237 -2.55 -31.62 0.25
CA LEU A 237 -1.17 -31.89 -0.19
C LEU A 237 -0.39 -32.74 0.82
N ALA A 238 -0.56 -32.47 2.12
CA ALA A 238 0.09 -33.23 3.18
C ALA A 238 -0.40 -34.69 3.23
N GLN A 239 -1.70 -34.92 3.04
CA GLN A 239 -2.27 -36.27 2.99
C GLN A 239 -1.75 -37.06 1.79
N ASN A 240 -1.74 -36.44 0.61
CA ASN A 240 -1.24 -37.08 -0.62
C ASN A 240 0.25 -37.42 -0.54
N SER A 241 1.03 -36.63 0.20
CA SER A 241 2.48 -36.85 0.39
C SER A 241 2.78 -38.02 1.34
N ARG A 242 1.84 -38.46 2.18
CA ARG A 242 2.01 -39.61 3.09
C ARG A 242 1.72 -40.96 2.45
N ILE A 243 1.08 -40.96 1.27
CA ILE A 243 0.65 -42.17 0.56
C ILE A 243 1.75 -42.66 -0.43
N ARG A 244 2.79 -41.85 -0.68
CA ARG A 244 3.95 -42.19 -1.52
C ARG A 244 5.17 -42.47 -0.65
#